data_AF-A0A7I8NNB0-F1
#
_entry.id   AF-A0A7I8NNB0-F1
#
_cell.length_a   1.000
_cell.length_b   1.000
_cell.length_c   1.000
_cell.angle_alpha   90.00
_cell.angle_beta   90.00
_cell.angle_gamma   90.00
#
_symmetry.space_group_name_H-M   'P 1'
#
loop_
_entity.id
_entity.type
_entity.pdbx_description
1 polymer ?
#
loop_
_entity_poly.entity_id
_entity_poly.type
_entity_poly.pdbx_seq_one_letter_code
_entity_poly.pdbx_strand_id
1 'polypeptide(L)' 'MMLKDPIVMLADEPTGALDPETGQMIIQSLFDLVDENKVLILATHDMAIANQCDEIIDLEQYRKVASL' A
#
# COMPACT_ATOMS: atom_id res chain seq x y z
N MET A 1 13.00 2.47 18.71
CA MET A 1 13.76 2.22 17.46
C MET A 1 13.15 3.15 16.42
N MET A 2 13.82 4.23 16.03
CA MET A 2 13.31 5.12 14.97
C MET A 2 13.60 4.47 13.62
N LEU A 3 12.58 4.35 12.78
CA LEU A 3 12.77 4.09 11.36
C LEU A 3 13.56 5.27 10.79
N LYS A 4 14.70 4.99 10.17
CA LYS A 4 15.41 5.98 9.34
C LYS A 4 14.41 6.46 8.30
N ASP A 5 14.22 7.78 8.21
CA ASP A 5 13.31 8.45 7.26
C ASP A 5 13.43 7.83 5.86
N PRO A 6 12.57 6.85 5.51
CA PRO A 6 12.83 5.99 4.36
C PRO A 6 12.17 6.60 3.14
N ILE A 7 12.91 6.69 2.04
CA ILE A 7 12.37 7.14 0.74
C ILE A 7 11.39 6.13 0.13
N VAL A 8 11.42 4.86 0.57
CA VAL A 8 10.50 3.81 0.12
C VAL A 8 9.98 3.04 1.32
N MET A 9 8.66 2.98 1.44
CA MET A 9 7.93 2.18 2.42
C MET A 9 7.24 1.03 1.68
N LEU A 10 7.40 -0.19 2.20
CA LEU A 10 6.71 -1.38 1.70
C LEU A 10 5.73 -1.85 2.76
N ALA A 11 4.46 -2.00 2.39
CA ALA A 11 3.42 -2.52 3.27
C ALA A 11 2.72 -3.69 2.59
N ASP A 12 2.77 -4.87 3.23
CA ASP A 12 2.09 -6.08 2.77
C ASP A 12 0.88 -6.33 3.67
N GLU A 13 -0.32 -6.17 3.11
CA GLU A 13 -1.61 -6.35 3.79
C GLU A 13 -1.66 -5.69 5.20
N PRO A 14 -1.43 -4.38 5.33
CA PRO A 14 -1.24 -3.71 6.63
C PRO A 14 -2.48 -3.69 7.53
N THR A 15 -3.65 -4.04 7.00
CA THR A 15 -4.93 -4.05 7.73
C THR A 15 -5.52 -5.44 7.94
N GLY A 16 -4.91 -6.52 7.43
CA GLY A 16 -5.54 -7.84 7.36
C GLY A 16 -5.91 -8.48 8.71
N ALA A 17 -5.29 -8.03 9.81
CA ALA A 17 -5.58 -8.50 11.18
C ALA A 17 -6.36 -7.49 12.03
N LEU A 18 -6.75 -6.35 11.47
CA LEU A 18 -7.37 -5.24 12.19
C LEU A 18 -8.87 -5.21 11.94
N ASP A 19 -9.62 -4.66 12.90
CA ASP A 19 -11.01 -4.29 12.64
C ASP A 19 -11.08 -3.14 11.61
N PRO A 20 -12.22 -2.94 10.93
CA PRO A 20 -12.33 -1.96 9.87
C PRO A 20 -11.99 -0.52 10.27
N GLU A 21 -12.32 -0.11 11.51
CA GLU A 21 -12.07 1.25 11.99
C GLU A 21 -10.57 1.46 12.23
N THR A 22 -9.93 0.53 12.93
CA THR A 22 -8.48 0.55 13.14
C THR A 22 -7.71 0.41 11.83
N GLY A 23 -8.19 -0.43 10.91
CA GLY A 23 -7.61 -0.59 9.59
C GLY A 23 -7.58 0.73 8.81
N GLN A 24 -8.70 1.47 8.79
CA GLN A 24 -8.78 2.77 8.13
C GLN A 24 -7.78 3.78 8.73
N MET A 25 -7.65 3.82 10.06
CA MET A 25 -6.70 4.71 10.73
C MET A 25 -5.24 4.39 10.36
N ILE A 26 -4.88 3.12 10.27
CA ILE A 26 -3.54 2.69 9.86
C ILE A 26 -3.27 3.08 8.40
N ILE A 27 -4.21 2.85 7.50
CA ILE A 27 -4.08 3.24 6.08
C ILE A 27 -3.90 4.74 5.94
N GLN A 28 -4.71 5.54 6.63
CA GLN A 28 -4.57 7.00 6.60
C GLN A 28 -3.19 7.43 7.11
N SER A 29 -2.72 6.81 8.21
CA SER A 29 -1.38 7.10 8.75
C SER A 29 -0.27 6.76 7.77
N LEU A 30 -0.41 5.69 6.97
CA LEU A 30 0.56 5.33 5.93
C LEU A 30 0.57 6.34 4.77
N PHE A 31 -0.61 6.81 4.34
CA PHE A 31 -0.71 7.83 3.30
C PHE A 31 -0.19 9.19 3.77
N ASP A 32 -0.41 9.56 5.02
CA ASP A 32 0.11 10.82 5.59
C ASP A 32 1.64 10.86 5.67
N LEU A 33 2.32 9.71 5.58
CA LEU A 33 3.78 9.61 5.53
C LEU A 33 4.36 9.79 4.11
N VAL A 34 3.51 9.77 3.08
CA VAL A 34 3.93 9.97 1.69
C VAL A 34 4.04 11.47 1.41
N ASP A 35 5.19 11.88 0.86
CA ASP A 35 5.48 13.24 0.42
C ASP A 35 6.22 13.20 -0.91
N GLU A 36 6.63 14.36 -1.45
CA GLU A 36 7.32 14.45 -2.75
C GLU A 36 8.64 13.65 -2.85
N ASN A 37 9.22 13.22 -1.73
CA ASN A 37 10.48 12.48 -1.66
C ASN A 37 10.29 11.01 -1.23
N LYS A 38 9.05 10.58 -0.99
CA LYS A 38 8.74 9.26 -0.44
C LYS A 38 7.72 8.52 -1.27
N VAL A 39 7.89 7.20 -1.34
CA VAL A 39 6.96 6.32 -2.04
C VAL A 39 6.47 5.24 -1.08
N LEU A 40 5.16 5.02 -1.05
CA LEU A 40 4.55 3.86 -0.42
C LEU A 40 4.18 2.84 -1.51
N ILE A 41 4.68 1.62 -1.39
CA ILE A 41 4.22 0.47 -2.17
C ILE A 41 3.40 -0.40 -1.25
N LEU A 42 2.13 -0.55 -1.59
CA LEU A 42 1.13 -1.26 -0.81
C LEU A 42 0.64 -2.49 -1.58
N ALA A 43 0.76 -3.67 -0.99
CA ALA A 43 0.09 -4.87 -1.47
C ALA A 43 -1.21 -5.07 -0.68
N THR A 44 -2.33 -5.15 -1.40
CA THR A 44 -3.63 -5.44 -0.80
C THR A 44 -4.58 -6.11 -1.77
N HIS A 45 -5.49 -6.93 -1.25
CA HIS A 45 -6.67 -7.44 -1.97
C HIS A 45 -7.91 -6.54 -1.83
N ASP A 46 -7.86 -5.49 -0.99
CA ASP A 46 -8.98 -4.58 -0.78
C ASP A 46 -8.96 -3.44 -1.80
N MET A 47 -9.94 -3.47 -2.72
CA MET A 47 -10.09 -2.43 -3.74
C MET A 47 -10.46 -1.06 -3.18
N ALA A 48 -11.09 -0.96 -1.99
CA ALA A 48 -11.35 0.32 -1.36
C ALA A 48 -10.05 1.02 -0.94
N ILE A 49 -9.05 0.24 -0.53
CA ILE A 49 -7.71 0.75 -0.20
C ILE A 49 -6.93 1.04 -1.49
N ALA A 50 -6.91 0.11 -2.46
CA ALA A 50 -6.17 0.30 -3.71
C ALA A 50 -6.63 1.54 -4.50
N ASN A 51 -7.93 1.84 -4.51
CA ASN A 51 -8.48 3.03 -5.17
C ASN A 51 -8.10 4.36 -4.52
N GLN A 52 -7.45 4.35 -3.36
CA GLN A 52 -6.88 5.55 -2.73
C GLN A 52 -5.42 5.80 -3.14
N CYS A 53 -4.77 4.85 -3.82
CA CYS A 53 -3.40 5.00 -4.32
C CYS A 53 -3.35 5.79 -5.62
N ASP A 54 -2.22 6.46 -5.87
CA ASP A 54 -1.98 7.20 -7.12
C ASP A 54 -1.95 6.28 -8.35
N GLU A 55 -1.39 5.07 -8.18
CA GLU A 55 -1.22 4.07 -9.23
C GLU A 55 -1.61 2.68 -8.71
N ILE A 56 -2.22 1.87 -9.58
CA ILE A 56 -2.65 0.50 -9.25
C ILE A 56 -2.00 -0.48 -10.24
N ILE A 57 -1.27 -1.46 -9.71
CA ILE A 57 -0.68 -2.54 -10.49
C ILE A 57 -1.50 -3.83 -10.27
N ASP A 58 -2.25 -4.24 -11.29
CA ASP A 58 -2.96 -5.52 -11.29
C ASP A 58 -1.98 -6.67 -11.65
N LEU A 59 -1.62 -7.47 -10.64
CA LEU A 59 -0.70 -8.59 -10.80
C LEU A 59 -1.28 -9.73 -11.64
N GLU A 60 -2.59 -9.91 -11.70
CA GLU A 60 -3.20 -10.95 -12.55
C GLU A 60 -3.04 -10.61 -14.04
N GLN A 61 -3.17 -9.33 -14.39
CA GLN A 61 -2.92 -8.85 -15.75
C GLN A 61 -1.44 -9.02 -16.13
N TYR A 62 -0.52 -8.71 -15.21
CA TYR A 62 0.92 -8.87 -15.44
C TYR A 62 1.34 -10.33 -15.65
N ARG A 63 0.76 -11.27 -14.91
CA ARG A 63 1.05 -12.70 -15.08
C ARG A 63 0.73 -13.21 -16.50
N LYS A 64 -0.32 -12.68 -17.13
CA LYS A 64 -0.70 -13.07 -18.51
C LYS A 64 0.32 -12.61 -19.54
N VAL A 65 0.97 -11.46 -19.34
CA VAL A 65 2.01 -10.93 -20.24
C VAL A 65 3.32 -11.70 -20.11
N ALA A 66 3.72 -12.06 -18.89
CA ALA A 66 4.96 -12.81 -18.64
C ALA A 66 4.91 -14.28 -19.10
N SER A 67 3.72 -14.77 -19.46
CA SER A 67 3.49 -16.16 -19.90
C SER A 67 3.39 -16.30 -21.43
N LEU A 68 3.65 -15.23 -22.18
CA LEU A 68 3.69 -15.17 -23.66
C LEU A 68 5.13 -15.06 -24.15
#